data_AF-A0A1W6N2T8-F1
#
_entry.id   AF-A0A1W6N2T8-F1
#
_cell.length_a   1.000
_cell.length_b   1.000
_cell.length_c   1.000
_cell.angle_alpha   90.00
_cell.angle_beta   90.00
_cell.angle_gamma   90.00
#
_symmetry.space_group_name_H-M   'P 1'
#
loop_
_entity.id
_entity.type
_entity.pdbx_description
1 polymer ?
#
loop_
_entity_poly.entity_id
_entity_poly.type
_entity_poly.pdbx_seq_one_letter_code
_entity_poly.pdbx_strand_id
1 'polypeptide(L)' 'MSFVILGLLSVIFLQACTNIEPWERNYMAESHMLLDPYPLDSILSDHIYFSREGTSGGYGLGGGGCGCN' A
#
# COMPACT_ATOMS: atom_id res chain seq x y z
N MET A 1 28.57 -9.31 33.06
CA MET A 1 29.03 -8.20 32.17
C MET A 1 28.48 -8.33 30.76
N SER A 2 28.61 -9.47 30.06
CA SER A 2 28.11 -9.63 28.68
C SER A 2 26.59 -9.39 28.52
N PHE A 3 25.74 -9.93 29.41
CA PHE A 3 24.28 -9.72 29.36
C PHE A 3 23.82 -8.27 29.57
N VAL A 4 24.55 -7.49 30.38
CA VAL A 4 24.25 -6.07 30.64
C VAL A 4 24.53 -5.24 29.39
N ILE A 5 25.63 -5.56 28.69
CA ILE A 5 26.00 -4.91 27.42
C ILE A 5 24.95 -5.22 26.34
N LEU A 6 24.46 -6.46 26.27
CA LEU A 6 23.43 -6.86 25.32
C LEU A 6 22.09 -6.13 25.56
N GLY A 7 21.71 -5.98 26.84
CA GLY A 7 20.52 -5.21 27.23
C GLY A 7 20.62 -3.74 26.84
N LEU A 8 21.77 -3.11 27.08
CA LEU A 8 22.04 -1.72 26.71
C LEU A 8 22.00 -1.50 25.19
N LEU A 9 22.47 -2.46 24.40
CA LEU A 9 22.45 -2.39 22.93
C LEU A 9 21.02 -2.45 22.37
N SER A 10 20.11 -3.18 23.03
CA SER A 10 18.73 -3.34 22.57
C SER A 10 17.92 -2.03 22.60
N VAL A 11 18.20 -1.14 23.56
CA VAL A 11 17.47 0.13 23.77
C VAL A 11 17.65 1.09 22.59
N ILE A 12 18.77 0.99 21.88
CA ILE A 12 19.11 1.85 20.74
C ILE A 12 18.16 1.62 19.55
N PHE A 13 17.62 0.41 19.40
CA PHE A 13 16.74 0.04 18.28
C PHE A 13 15.28 0.48 18.47
N LEU A 14 14.89 1.05 19.62
CA LEU A 14 13.50 1.47 19.87
C LEU A 14 13.18 2.89 19.33
N GLN A 15 14.12 3.58 18.69
CA GLN A 15 13.97 4.98 18.28
C GLN A 15 13.25 5.16 16.92
N ALA A 16 12.20 4.39 16.65
CA ALA A 16 11.53 4.38 15.34
C ALA A 16 10.24 5.22 15.27
N CYS A 17 9.77 5.78 16.38
CA CYS A 17 8.52 6.54 16.43
C CYS A 17 8.79 8.02 16.69
N THR A 18 8.83 8.83 15.63
CA THR A 18 8.84 10.30 15.74
C THR A 18 7.47 10.85 15.35
N ASN A 19 6.98 11.84 16.10
CA ASN A 19 5.77 12.54 15.73
C ASN A 19 6.13 13.58 14.67
N ILE A 20 5.55 13.46 13.48
CA ILE A 20 5.82 14.31 12.32
C ILE A 20 4.67 15.29 12.18
N GLU A 21 5.00 16.56 11.99
CA GLU A 21 4.00 17.62 11.89
C GLU A 21 3.17 17.44 10.60
N PRO A 22 1.85 17.75 10.60
CA PRO A 22 0.98 17.44 9.46
C PRO A 22 1.45 17.98 8.10
N TRP A 23 2.14 19.12 8.09
CA TRP A 23 2.65 19.75 6.87
C TRP A 23 3.92 19.09 6.31
N GLU A 24 4.68 18.35 7.13
CA GLU A 24 5.87 17.62 6.70
C GLU A 24 5.51 16.39 5.84
N ARG A 25 4.26 15.90 5.93
CA ARG A 25 3.77 14.77 5.10
C ARG A 25 3.70 15.09 3.61
N ASN A 26 3.57 16.36 3.24
CA ASN A 26 3.51 16.76 1.83
C ASN A 26 4.80 16.43 1.07
N TYR A 27 5.94 16.31 1.78
CA TYR A 27 7.22 15.97 1.16
C TYR A 27 7.43 14.45 0.97
N MET A 28 6.60 13.61 1.60
CA MET A 28 6.69 12.13 1.50
C MET A 28 5.53 11.49 0.72
N ALA A 29 4.65 12.30 0.13
CA ALA A 29 3.51 11.83 -0.65
C ALA A 29 3.79 11.99 -2.15
N GLU A 30 4.89 11.43 -2.63
CA GLU A 30 5.18 11.42 -4.06
C GLU A 30 4.16 10.58 -4.83
N SER A 31 3.81 10.99 -6.05
CA SER A 31 2.80 10.30 -6.87
C SER A 31 3.14 8.83 -7.14
N HIS A 32 4.43 8.49 -7.19
CA HIS A 32 4.89 7.11 -7.40
C HIS A 32 4.74 6.20 -6.16
N MET A 33 4.48 6.78 -4.98
CA MET A 33 4.25 6.05 -3.73
C MET A 33 2.76 5.75 -3.48
N LEU A 34 1.88 6.22 -4.36
CA LEU A 34 0.46 5.87 -4.35
C LEU A 34 0.29 4.36 -4.56
N LEU A 35 -0.76 3.79 -3.97
CA LEU A 35 -1.12 2.37 -4.16
C LEU A 35 -1.30 2.03 -5.64
N ASP A 36 -1.83 2.99 -6.40
CA ASP A 36 -1.91 2.98 -7.85
C ASP A 36 -1.39 4.32 -8.41
N PRO A 37 -0.13 4.36 -8.86
CA PRO A 37 0.46 5.57 -9.44
C PRO A 37 -0.11 5.93 -10.83
N TYR A 38 -0.73 4.98 -11.52
CA TYR A 38 -1.19 5.11 -12.91
C TYR A 38 -2.65 4.65 -13.06
N PRO A 39 -3.60 5.37 -12.45
CA PRO A 39 -5.00 4.95 -12.39
C PRO A 39 -5.68 4.84 -13.76
N LEU A 40 -5.20 5.55 -14.77
CA LEU A 40 -5.72 5.43 -16.13
C LEU A 40 -5.31 4.11 -16.79
N ASP A 41 -4.07 3.67 -16.55
CA ASP A 41 -3.53 2.45 -17.11
C ASP A 41 -4.14 1.22 -16.42
N SER A 42 -4.35 1.28 -15.10
CA SER A 42 -5.02 0.23 -14.35
C SER A 42 -6.47 0.05 -14.79
N ILE A 43 -7.23 1.14 -14.92
CA ILE A 43 -8.61 1.11 -15.44
C ILE A 43 -8.64 0.54 -16.86
N LEU A 44 -7.72 0.95 -17.74
CA LEU A 44 -7.67 0.45 -19.11
C LEU A 44 -7.34 -1.04 -19.17
N SER A 45 -6.38 -1.48 -18.35
CA SER A 45 -6.00 -2.89 -18.23
C SER A 45 -7.18 -3.73 -17.73
N ASP A 46 -7.90 -3.25 -16.71
CA ASP A 46 -9.10 -3.90 -16.18
C ASP A 46 -10.18 -4.00 -17.27
N HIS A 47 -10.42 -2.92 -18.01
CA HIS A 47 -11.37 -2.93 -19.14
C HIS A 47 -11.01 -3.96 -20.21
N ILE A 48 -9.73 -4.08 -20.56
CA ILE A 48 -9.25 -5.07 -21.52
C ILE A 48 -9.40 -6.48 -20.95
N TYR A 49 -9.05 -6.68 -19.69
CA TYR A 49 -9.12 -7.96 -18.98
C TYR A 49 -10.55 -8.48 -18.90
N PHE A 50 -11.50 -7.65 -18.44
CA PHE A 50 -12.92 -7.99 -18.42
C PHE A 50 -13.48 -8.32 -19.79
N SER A 51 -13.05 -7.58 -20.82
CA SER A 51 -13.50 -7.79 -22.20
C SER A 51 -12.96 -9.08 -22.81
N ARG A 52 -11.80 -9.56 -22.34
CA ARG A 52 -11.11 -10.74 -22.88
C ARG A 52 -11.42 -12.03 -22.13
N GLU A 53 -11.46 -12.00 -20.80
CA GLU A 53 -11.56 -13.21 -19.97
C GLU A 53 -12.96 -13.46 -19.41
N GLY A 54 -13.94 -12.59 -19.68
CA GLY A 54 -15.33 -12.88 -19.38
C GLY A 54 -15.60 -13.11 -17.89
N THR A 55 -15.61 -12.02 -17.11
CA THR A 55 -16.39 -11.92 -15.86
C THR A 55 -16.11 -12.92 -14.73
N SER A 56 -14.89 -13.42 -14.56
CA SER A 56 -14.52 -14.22 -13.37
C SER A 56 -13.68 -13.43 -12.37
N GLY A 57 -14.30 -12.48 -11.68
CA GLY A 57 -13.74 -11.76 -10.54
C GLY A 57 -13.23 -10.37 -10.93
N GLY A 58 -14.00 -9.34 -10.60
CA GLY A 58 -13.56 -7.97 -10.74
C GLY A 58 -12.74 -7.49 -9.54
N TYR A 59 -11.95 -6.45 -9.77
CA TYR A 59 -11.22 -5.77 -8.71
C TYR A 59 -12.14 -4.77 -7.99
N GLY A 60 -12.21 -4.82 -6.66
CA GLY A 60 -13.02 -3.93 -5.81
C GLY A 60 -14.31 -4.55 -5.23
N LEU A 61 -14.98 -3.80 -4.34
CA LEU A 61 -16.17 -4.20 -3.54
C LEU A 61 -17.42 -4.59 -4.36
N GLY A 62 -17.35 -4.53 -5.69
CA GLY A 62 -18.41 -4.93 -6.63
C GLY A 62 -17.84 -5.64 -7.86
N GLY A 63 -16.70 -6.31 -7.69
CA GLY A 63 -15.94 -6.92 -8.75
C GLY A 63 -16.59 -8.17 -9.35
N GLY A 64 -17.28 -7.96 -10.48
CA GLY A 64 -17.88 -8.91 -11.41
C GLY A 64 -17.52 -10.40 -11.27
N GLY A 65 -18.42 -11.16 -10.65
CA GLY A 65 -18.64 -12.59 -10.83
C GLY A 65 -20.13 -12.88 -10.61
N CYS A 66 -20.80 -13.54 -11.56
CA CYS A 66 -22.23 -13.90 -11.60
C CYS A 66 -23.28 -12.79 -11.31
N GLY A 67 -22.91 -11.57 -10.92
CA GLY A 67 -23.82 -10.44 -10.74
C GLY A 67 -24.90 -10.61 -9.67
N CYS A 68 -24.78 -11.59 -8.77
CA CYS A 68 -25.74 -11.78 -7.69
C CYS A 68 -25.26 -10.99 -6.45
N ASN A 69 -25.77 -9.77 -6.30
CA ASN A 69 -26.00 -9.19 -4.97
C ASN A 69 -27.24 -9.86 -4.36
#